data_AF-A0AAD6HLK2-F1
#
_entry.id   AF-A0AAD6HLK2-F1
#
_cell.length_a   1.000
_cell.length_b   1.000
_cell.length_c   1.000
_cell.angle_alpha   90.00
_cell.angle_beta   90.00
_cell.angle_gamma   90.00
#
_symmetry.space_group_name_H-M   'P 1'
#
loop_
_entity.id
_entity.type
_entity.pdbx_description
1 polymer ?
#
loop_
_entity_poly.entity_id
_entity_poly.type
_entity_poly.pdbx_seq_one_letter_code
_entity_poly.pdbx_strand_id
1 'polypeptide(L)'
;MVAHTKVPRSRSADNKWLIYNAGLLNAILGLSSRHLALNPKLDKHDMPRKEENALQYYYQTLHYVQKAMKYLGYQTSLGLLSTTLIISAYEMLDNSTKDWERHVEGVFLIRRFQTIHGESGGLHSTVWWAWLCQDIWAAFREKRKTLTFWVPQKSISVLEC
;
A
#
# COMPACT_ATOMS: atom_id res chain seq x y z
N MET A 1 22.46 9.39 -51.80
CA MET A 1 21.36 8.46 -51.45
C MET A 1 21.60 7.98 -50.03
N VAL A 2 21.01 8.63 -49.02
CA VAL A 2 21.26 8.35 -47.60
C VAL A 2 20.09 7.52 -47.06
N ALA A 3 20.40 6.31 -46.58
CA ALA A 3 19.41 5.41 -45.99
C ALA A 3 19.02 5.90 -44.58
N HIS A 4 17.75 6.25 -44.40
CA HIS A 4 17.16 6.48 -43.08
C HIS A 4 16.83 5.14 -42.42
N THR A 5 17.71 4.65 -41.54
CA THR A 5 17.42 3.57 -40.61
C THR A 5 16.50 4.08 -39.50
N LYS A 6 15.21 3.70 -39.56
CA LYS A 6 14.28 3.84 -38.43
C LYS A 6 14.72 2.88 -37.32
N VAL A 7 15.26 3.43 -36.23
CA VAL A 7 15.47 2.70 -34.97
C VAL A 7 14.09 2.34 -34.40
N PRO A 8 13.81 1.07 -34.05
CA PRO A 8 12.53 0.71 -33.46
C PRO A 8 12.48 1.22 -32.01
N ARG A 9 11.53 2.11 -31.71
CA ARG A 9 11.22 2.50 -30.32
C ARG A 9 10.71 1.28 -29.56
N SER A 10 11.44 0.88 -28.53
CA SER A 10 11.09 -0.22 -27.63
C SER A 10 9.84 0.14 -26.81
N ARG A 11 8.68 -0.38 -27.22
CA ARG A 11 7.39 -0.27 -26.49
C ARG A 11 7.40 -0.84 -25.06
N SER A 12 8.50 -1.43 -24.59
CA SER A 12 8.60 -2.02 -23.24
C SER A 12 9.00 -1.02 -22.14
N ALA A 13 9.66 0.09 -22.50
CA ALA A 13 10.10 1.09 -21.52
C ALA A 13 8.98 2.09 -21.16
N ASP A 14 8.11 2.43 -22.12
CA ASP A 14 7.08 3.46 -21.95
C ASP A 14 5.97 3.06 -20.95
N ASN A 15 5.71 1.75 -20.82
CA ASN A 15 4.72 1.23 -19.87
C ASN A 15 5.25 1.11 -18.44
N LYS A 16 6.57 1.27 -18.23
CA LYS A 16 7.19 1.11 -16.92
C LYS A 16 6.77 2.24 -15.97
N TRP A 17 6.57 3.46 -16.50
CA TRP A 17 6.15 4.63 -15.71
C TRP A 17 4.67 4.60 -15.30
N LEU A 18 3.78 4.12 -16.17
CA LEU A 18 2.35 3.95 -15.86
C LEU A 18 2.09 2.92 -14.75
N ILE A 19 2.94 1.90 -14.65
CA ILE A 19 2.84 0.85 -13.63
C ILE A 19 3.36 1.33 -12.26
N TYR A 20 4.19 2.36 -12.18
CA TYR A 20 4.81 2.72 -10.90
C TYR A 20 3.86 3.36 -9.88
N ASN A 21 2.73 3.92 -10.30
CA ASN A 21 1.81 4.61 -9.38
C ASN A 21 0.32 4.28 -9.57
N ALA A 22 -0.07 3.52 -10.61
CA ALA A 22 -1.48 3.19 -10.81
C ALA A 22 -2.06 2.38 -9.63
N GLY A 23 -1.30 1.41 -9.11
CA GLY A 23 -1.71 0.63 -7.94
C GLY A 23 -1.91 1.50 -6.70
N LEU A 24 -0.92 2.36 -6.39
CA LEU A 24 -0.99 3.24 -5.22
C LEU A 24 -2.11 4.28 -5.34
N LEU A 25 -2.27 4.88 -6.52
CA LEU A 25 -3.34 5.85 -6.77
C LEU A 25 -4.72 5.21 -6.62
N ASN A 26 -4.92 4.03 -7.21
CA ASN A 26 -6.17 3.30 -7.04
C ASN A 26 -6.40 2.93 -5.56
N ALA A 27 -5.37 2.53 -4.82
CA ALA A 27 -5.51 2.24 -3.39
C ALA A 27 -5.99 3.49 -2.62
N ILE A 28 -5.37 4.65 -2.88
CA ILE A 28 -5.72 5.93 -2.24
C ILE A 28 -7.15 6.35 -2.60
N LEU A 29 -7.52 6.25 -3.88
CA LEU A 29 -8.87 6.58 -4.36
C LEU A 29 -9.92 5.63 -3.78
N GLY A 30 -9.62 4.35 -3.70
CA GLY A 30 -10.48 3.33 -3.09
C GLY A 30 -10.72 3.64 -1.61
N LEU A 31 -9.65 3.85 -0.84
CA LEU A 31 -9.72 4.19 0.58
C LEU A 31 -10.49 5.50 0.81
N SER A 32 -10.20 6.53 0.03
CA SER A 32 -10.85 7.84 0.17
C SER A 32 -12.34 7.77 -0.15
N SER A 33 -12.70 7.08 -1.24
CA SER A 33 -14.10 6.89 -1.64
C SER A 33 -14.86 6.10 -0.58
N ARG A 34 -14.24 5.06 -0.01
CA ARG A 34 -14.82 4.27 1.08
C ARG A 34 -15.00 5.09 2.35
N HIS A 35 -14.01 5.90 2.72
CA HIS A 35 -14.09 6.78 3.89
C HIS A 35 -15.24 7.79 3.77
N LEU A 36 -15.44 8.38 2.59
CA LEU A 36 -16.59 9.26 2.31
C LEU A 36 -17.93 8.51 2.32
N ALA A 37 -17.97 7.28 1.83
CA ALA A 37 -19.18 6.44 1.87
C ALA A 37 -19.61 6.15 3.33
N LEU A 38 -18.65 5.80 4.18
CA LEU A 38 -18.89 5.52 5.60
C LEU A 38 -19.16 6.78 6.44
N ASN A 39 -18.73 7.95 5.97
CA ASN A 39 -18.87 9.22 6.68
C ASN A 39 -19.58 10.29 5.82
N PRO A 40 -20.91 10.16 5.57
CA PRO A 40 -21.64 11.09 4.70
C PRO A 40 -21.53 12.57 5.12
N LYS A 41 -21.33 12.84 6.41
CA LYS A 41 -21.14 14.20 6.94
C LYS A 41 -19.90 14.92 6.38
N LEU A 42 -18.90 14.15 5.94
CA LEU A 42 -17.66 14.67 5.36
C LEU A 42 -17.75 14.86 3.84
N ASP A 43 -18.78 14.32 3.20
CA ASP A 43 -18.99 14.37 1.76
C ASP A 43 -19.66 15.68 1.34
N LYS A 44 -18.88 16.77 1.40
CA LYS A 44 -19.35 18.13 1.07
C LYS A 44 -19.81 18.30 -0.38
N HIS A 45 -19.37 17.41 -1.27
CA HIS A 45 -19.61 17.49 -2.70
C HIS A 45 -20.61 16.45 -3.21
N ASP A 46 -21.20 15.66 -2.31
CA ASP A 46 -22.11 14.55 -2.62
C ASP A 46 -21.58 13.69 -3.77
N MET A 47 -20.39 13.12 -3.56
CA MET A 47 -19.68 12.35 -4.58
C MET A 47 -20.57 11.21 -5.10
N PRO A 48 -20.92 11.21 -6.39
CA PRO A 48 -21.83 10.20 -6.94
C PRO A 48 -21.13 8.85 -6.98
N ARG A 49 -21.90 7.79 -6.70
CA ARG A 49 -21.47 6.38 -6.81
C ARG A 49 -20.19 6.06 -6.05
N LYS A 50 -19.98 6.71 -4.89
CA LYS A 50 -18.77 6.55 -4.06
C LYS A 50 -18.53 5.10 -3.62
N GLU A 51 -19.59 4.32 -3.38
CA GLU A 51 -19.47 2.90 -3.04
C GLU A 51 -19.01 2.06 -4.23
N GLU A 52 -19.60 2.24 -5.41
CA GLU A 52 -19.19 1.53 -6.61
C GLU A 52 -17.77 1.91 -7.05
N ASN A 53 -17.42 3.19 -6.95
CA ASN A 53 -16.08 3.69 -7.23
C ASN A 53 -15.06 3.08 -6.26
N ALA A 54 -15.38 3.04 -4.97
CA ALA A 54 -14.52 2.42 -3.95
C ALA A 54 -14.21 0.96 -4.28
N LEU A 55 -15.24 0.16 -4.62
CA LEU A 55 -15.10 -1.23 -5.03
C LEU A 55 -14.29 -1.39 -6.32
N GLN A 56 -14.53 -0.53 -7.32
CA GLN A 56 -13.79 -0.57 -8.58
C GLN A 56 -12.29 -0.35 -8.34
N TYR A 57 -11.93 0.68 -7.59
CA TYR A 57 -10.54 0.99 -7.28
C TYR A 57 -9.88 -0.09 -6.41
N TYR A 58 -10.64 -0.70 -5.50
CA TYR A 58 -10.21 -1.85 -4.69
C TYR A 58 -9.78 -3.03 -5.58
N TYR A 59 -10.66 -3.49 -6.49
CA TYR A 59 -10.33 -4.62 -7.38
C TYR A 59 -9.18 -4.31 -8.34
N GLN A 60 -9.09 -3.08 -8.85
CA GLN A 60 -7.96 -2.66 -9.67
C GLN A 60 -6.64 -2.70 -8.89
N THR A 61 -6.67 -2.34 -7.60
CA THR A 61 -5.51 -2.39 -6.71
C THR A 61 -5.10 -3.84 -6.43
N LEU A 62 -6.05 -4.73 -6.13
CA LEU A 62 -5.75 -6.16 -5.94
C LEU A 62 -5.13 -6.78 -7.19
N HIS A 63 -5.70 -6.49 -8.36
CA HIS A 63 -5.15 -6.97 -9.64
C HIS A 63 -3.71 -6.48 -9.86
N TYR A 64 -3.45 -5.22 -9.51
CA TYR A 64 -2.12 -4.64 -9.56
C TYR A 64 -1.14 -5.39 -8.63
N VAL A 65 -1.49 -5.57 -7.35
CA VAL A 65 -0.65 -6.26 -6.36
C VAL A 65 -0.37 -7.68 -6.80
N GLN A 66 -1.39 -8.43 -7.23
CA GLN A 66 -1.24 -9.80 -7.74
C GLN A 66 -0.28 -9.89 -8.93
N LYS A 67 -0.33 -8.92 -9.86
CA LYS A 67 0.58 -8.86 -11.00
C LYS A 67 1.99 -8.48 -10.57
N ALA A 68 2.14 -7.50 -9.69
CA ALA A 68 3.43 -7.01 -9.20
C ALA A 68 4.18 -8.10 -8.42
N MET A 69 3.47 -8.89 -7.60
CA MET A 69 4.06 -9.98 -6.81
C MET A 69 4.69 -11.11 -7.65
N LYS A 70 4.33 -11.23 -8.95
CA LYS A 70 4.97 -12.19 -9.87
C LYS A 70 6.40 -11.82 -10.24
N TYR A 71 6.82 -10.57 -9.99
CA TYR A 71 8.16 -10.08 -10.30
C TYR A 71 8.98 -9.98 -9.01
N LEU A 72 10.00 -10.84 -8.86
CA LEU A 72 10.88 -10.90 -7.68
C LEU A 72 11.46 -9.53 -7.28
N GLY A 73 11.87 -8.71 -8.25
CA GLY A 73 12.41 -7.37 -7.99
C GLY A 73 11.38 -6.32 -7.54
N TYR A 74 10.08 -6.62 -7.62
CA TYR A 74 9.00 -5.71 -7.23
C TYR A 74 8.43 -6.03 -5.85
N GLN A 75 8.66 -7.24 -5.34
CA GLN A 75 8.20 -7.69 -4.02
C GLN A 75 8.72 -6.80 -2.89
N THR A 76 9.83 -6.09 -3.13
CA THR A 76 10.54 -5.22 -2.18
C THR A 76 10.39 -3.72 -2.46
N SER A 77 9.59 -3.35 -3.46
CA SER A 77 9.35 -1.97 -3.85
C SER A 77 8.58 -1.22 -2.76
N LEU A 78 9.06 -0.04 -2.36
CA LEU A 78 8.33 0.87 -1.46
C LEU A 78 6.95 1.24 -2.01
N GLY A 79 6.79 1.34 -3.33
CA GLY A 79 5.49 1.59 -3.97
C GLY A 79 4.53 0.43 -3.76
N LEU A 80 5.00 -0.82 -3.86
CA LEU A 80 4.18 -2.00 -3.58
C LEU A 80 3.84 -2.10 -2.09
N LEU A 81 4.81 -1.87 -1.20
CA LEU A 81 4.57 -1.85 0.25
C LEU A 81 3.55 -0.78 0.64
N SER A 82 3.65 0.41 0.08
CA SER A 82 2.69 1.49 0.32
C SER A 82 1.31 1.14 -0.22
N THR A 83 1.23 0.60 -1.44
CA THR A 83 -0.03 0.13 -2.04
C THR A 83 -0.71 -0.92 -1.16
N THR A 84 0.04 -1.91 -0.68
CA THR A 84 -0.47 -2.98 0.18
C THR A 84 -0.92 -2.44 1.55
N LEU A 85 -0.26 -1.44 2.11
CA LEU A 85 -0.72 -0.81 3.34
C LEU A 85 -2.02 -0.04 3.17
N ILE A 86 -2.16 0.73 2.08
CA ILE A 86 -3.38 1.50 1.84
C ILE A 86 -4.58 0.58 1.57
N ILE A 87 -4.40 -0.50 0.81
CA ILE A 87 -5.48 -1.47 0.57
C ILE A 87 -5.83 -2.27 1.84
N SER A 88 -4.86 -2.58 2.69
CA SER A 88 -5.13 -3.18 4.00
C SER A 88 -5.96 -2.23 4.89
N ALA A 89 -5.64 -0.93 4.90
CA ALA A 89 -6.44 0.06 5.61
C ALA A 89 -7.88 0.14 5.08
N TYR A 90 -8.08 0.00 3.76
CA TYR A 90 -9.41 -0.10 3.17
C TYR A 90 -10.18 -1.28 3.75
N GLU A 91 -9.58 -2.48 3.76
CA GLU A 91 -10.23 -3.71 4.24
C GLU A 91 -10.52 -3.65 5.75
N MET A 92 -9.65 -3.01 6.52
CA MET A 92 -9.86 -2.77 7.95
C MET A 92 -11.08 -1.86 8.21
N LEU A 93 -11.34 -0.87 7.33
CA LEU A 93 -12.53 -0.01 7.42
C LEU A 93 -13.81 -0.69 6.94
N ASP A 94 -13.71 -1.55 5.92
CA ASP A 94 -14.86 -2.27 5.37
C ASP A 94 -15.34 -3.41 6.30
N ASN A 95 -14.50 -3.79 7.29
CA ASN A 95 -14.69 -4.96 8.14
C ASN A 95 -14.98 -6.24 7.33
N SER A 96 -14.56 -6.25 6.06
CA SER A 96 -14.73 -7.34 5.13
C SER A 96 -13.71 -8.42 5.47
N THR A 97 -14.18 -9.51 6.08
CA THR A 97 -13.41 -10.74 6.31
C THR A 97 -12.04 -10.52 6.98
N LYS A 98 -11.25 -11.59 7.13
CA LYS A 98 -9.87 -11.54 7.66
C LYS A 98 -8.84 -11.27 6.56
N ASP A 99 -9.25 -10.72 5.41
CA ASP A 99 -8.34 -10.57 4.27
C ASP A 99 -7.23 -9.54 4.53
N TRP A 100 -7.54 -8.50 5.33
CA TRP A 100 -6.54 -7.55 5.83
C TRP A 100 -5.39 -8.23 6.59
N GLU A 101 -5.65 -9.35 7.27
CA GLU A 101 -4.65 -10.07 8.07
C GLU A 101 -3.53 -10.61 7.18
N ARG A 102 -3.90 -11.17 6.02
CA ARG A 102 -2.94 -11.68 5.02
C ARG A 102 -2.06 -10.56 4.45
N HIS A 103 -2.62 -9.37 4.26
CA HIS A 103 -1.87 -8.22 3.78
C HIS A 103 -0.89 -7.70 4.82
N VAL A 104 -1.30 -7.60 6.09
CA VAL A 104 -0.44 -7.19 7.21
C VAL A 104 0.70 -8.19 7.44
N GLU A 105 0.41 -9.49 7.41
CA GLU A 105 1.40 -10.57 7.54
C GLU A 105 2.35 -10.61 6.34
N GLY A 106 1.84 -10.49 5.11
CA GLY A 106 2.67 -10.46 3.90
C GLY A 106 3.65 -9.28 3.89
N VAL A 107 3.18 -8.10 4.30
CA VAL A 107 4.04 -6.89 4.44
C VAL A 107 5.09 -7.10 5.52
N PHE A 108 4.75 -7.73 6.65
CA PHE A 108 5.72 -8.07 7.69
C PHE A 108 6.83 -9.00 7.16
N LEU A 109 6.45 -10.08 6.46
CA LEU A 109 7.41 -11.04 5.91
C LEU A 109 8.37 -10.37 4.92
N ILE A 110 7.87 -9.58 3.99
CA ILE A 110 8.71 -8.87 3.00
C ILE A 110 9.69 -7.91 3.67
N ARG A 111 9.23 -7.14 4.67
CA ARG A 111 10.08 -6.18 5.38
C ARG A 111 11.13 -6.83 6.24
N ARG A 112 10.80 -7.97 6.86
CA ARG A 112 11.75 -8.76 7.63
C ARG A 112 12.98 -9.12 6.78
N PHE A 113 12.78 -9.42 5.50
CA PHE A 113 13.89 -9.68 4.57
C PHE A 113 14.71 -8.44 4.19
N GLN A 114 14.19 -7.21 4.40
CA GLN A 114 14.86 -5.96 4.04
C GLN A 114 15.41 -5.16 5.24
N THR A 115 15.19 -5.62 6.48
CA THR A 115 15.63 -4.94 7.72
C THR A 115 15.13 -3.49 7.82
N ILE A 116 13.95 -3.19 7.27
CA ILE A 116 13.32 -1.87 7.39
C ILE A 116 12.73 -1.72 8.80
N HIS A 117 13.08 -0.63 9.48
CA HIS A 117 12.65 -0.33 10.85
C HIS A 117 12.32 1.16 11.05
N GLY A 118 11.79 1.52 12.23
CA GLY A 118 11.36 2.90 12.54
C GLY A 118 12.49 3.93 12.39
N GLU A 119 13.74 3.52 12.61
CA GLU A 119 14.91 4.38 12.46
C GLU A 119 15.54 4.43 11.06
N SER A 120 14.99 3.74 10.05
CA SER A 120 15.58 3.68 8.70
C SER A 120 15.52 5.02 7.93
N GLY A 121 14.75 5.99 8.43
CA GLY A 121 14.55 7.30 7.79
C GLY A 121 13.73 7.26 6.50
N GLY A 122 13.32 8.45 6.06
CA GLY A 122 12.60 8.67 4.80
C GLY A 122 11.33 7.82 4.63
N LEU A 123 11.10 7.34 3.41
CA LEU A 123 9.92 6.55 3.09
C LEU A 123 9.96 5.14 3.74
N HIS A 124 11.15 4.62 4.02
CA HIS A 124 11.32 3.33 4.72
C HIS A 124 10.77 3.39 6.15
N SER A 125 11.13 4.41 6.93
CA SER A 125 10.57 4.59 8.28
C SER A 125 9.06 4.89 8.25
N THR A 126 8.60 5.69 7.28
CA THR A 126 7.17 6.02 7.11
C THR A 126 6.34 4.76 6.88
N VAL A 127 6.77 3.92 5.95
CA VAL A 127 6.15 2.62 5.63
C VAL A 127 6.19 1.71 6.87
N TRP A 128 7.28 1.73 7.64
CA TRP A 128 7.39 1.03 8.92
C TRP A 128 6.33 1.44 9.93
N TRP A 129 6.24 2.74 10.25
CA TRP A 129 5.28 3.27 11.22
C TRP A 129 3.83 3.04 10.80
N ALA A 130 3.50 3.22 9.52
CA ALA A 130 2.15 2.99 9.01
C ALA A 130 1.68 1.53 9.22
N TRP A 131 2.57 0.56 9.01
CA TRP A 131 2.29 -0.85 9.29
C TRP A 131 2.17 -1.14 10.79
N LEU A 132 3.04 -0.55 11.61
CA LEU A 132 2.99 -0.77 13.06
C LEU A 132 1.64 -0.34 13.62
N CYS A 133 1.09 0.78 13.15
CA CYS A 133 -0.26 1.21 13.52
C CYS A 133 -1.33 0.16 13.16
N GLN A 134 -1.24 -0.45 11.98
CA GLN A 134 -2.16 -1.50 11.55
C GLN A 134 -2.00 -2.79 12.38
N ASP A 135 -0.76 -3.20 12.66
CA ASP A 135 -0.50 -4.39 13.48
C ASP A 135 -0.90 -4.20 14.94
N ILE A 136 -0.76 -3.00 15.52
CA ILE A 136 -1.27 -2.68 16.87
C ILE A 136 -2.80 -2.84 16.90
N TRP A 137 -3.51 -2.28 15.92
CA TRP A 137 -4.96 -2.44 15.82
C TRP A 137 -5.36 -3.92 15.69
N ALA A 138 -4.66 -4.66 14.84
CA ALA A 138 -4.89 -6.09 14.62
C ALA A 138 -4.62 -6.92 15.88
N ALA A 139 -3.51 -6.65 16.56
CA ALA A 139 -3.12 -7.31 17.80
C ALA A 139 -4.17 -7.10 18.90
N PHE A 140 -4.69 -5.88 19.01
CA PHE A 140 -5.78 -5.57 19.94
C PHE A 140 -7.05 -6.35 19.61
N ARG A 141 -7.49 -6.31 18.33
CA ARG A 141 -8.69 -7.01 17.87
C ARG A 141 -8.63 -8.52 18.07
N GLU A 142 -7.50 -9.14 17.73
CA GLU A 142 -7.31 -10.60 17.76
C GLU A 142 -6.74 -11.10 19.10
N LYS A 143 -6.53 -10.23 20.08
CA LYS A 143 -5.96 -10.56 21.40
C LYS A 143 -4.61 -11.27 21.32
N ARG A 144 -3.76 -10.87 20.37
CA ARG A 144 -2.40 -11.37 20.20
C ARG A 144 -1.37 -10.28 20.50
N LYS A 145 -0.09 -10.64 20.57
CA LYS A 145 1.00 -9.64 20.59
C LYS A 145 1.20 -9.07 19.18
N THR A 146 1.77 -7.87 19.12
CA THR A 146 2.28 -7.31 17.86
C THR A 146 3.36 -8.22 17.28
N LEU A 147 3.44 -8.30 15.97
CA LEU A 147 4.41 -9.11 15.23
C LEU A 147 5.84 -8.53 15.33
N THR A 148 5.96 -7.23 15.58
CA THR A 148 7.26 -6.60 15.75
C THR A 148 7.96 -7.08 17.03
N PHE A 149 9.26 -7.35 16.89
CA PHE A 149 10.21 -7.55 17.99
C PHE A 149 11.28 -6.44 18.00
N TRP A 150 11.12 -5.42 17.15
CA TRP A 150 12.03 -4.28 17.09
C TRP A 150 11.86 -3.40 18.31
N VAL A 151 13.00 -3.00 18.88
CA VAL A 151 13.08 -2.09 20.03
C VAL A 151 13.82 -0.84 19.57
N PRO A 152 13.27 0.37 19.82
CA PRO A 152 13.95 1.62 19.46
C PRO A 152 15.28 1.74 20.20
N GLN A 153 16.32 2.14 19.47
CA GLN A 153 17.63 2.45 20.06
C GLN A 153 17.71 3.91 20.46
N LYS A 154 16.99 4.78 19.76
CA LYS A 154 16.84 6.19 20.12
C LYS A 154 15.69 6.38 21.10
N SER A 155 15.78 7.43 21.91
CA SER A 155 14.64 7.88 22.72
C SER A 155 13.43 8.12 21.82
N ILE A 156 12.24 7.76 22.30
CA ILE A 156 10.98 7.95 21.57
C ILE A 156 10.76 9.42 21.19
N SER A 157 11.23 10.35 22.02
CA SER A 157 11.17 11.80 21.78
C SER A 157 11.97 12.27 20.55
N VAL A 158 12.86 11.43 20.02
CA VAL A 158 13.69 11.70 18.83
C VAL A 158 13.14 10.97 17.60
N LEU A 159 12.14 10.10 17.78
CA LEU A 159 11.54 9.29 16.73
C LEU A 159 10.22 9.84 16.19
N GLU A 160 9.71 10.93 16.78
CA GLU A 160 8.52 11.63 16.28
C GLU A 160 8.80 12.20 14.86
N CYS A 161 7.89 11.88 13.94
CA CYS A 161 7.89 12.35 12.55
C CYS A 161 7.14 13.67 12.44
#